data_AF-A0A800IDA6-F1
#
_entry.id   AF-A0A800IDA6-F1
#
_cell.length_a   1.000
_cell.length_b   1.000
_cell.length_c   1.000
_cell.angle_alpha   90.00
_cell.angle_beta   90.00
_cell.angle_gamma   90.00
#
_symmetry.space_group_name_H-M   'P 1'
#
loop_
_entity.id
_entity.type
_entity.pdbx_description
1 polymer ?
#
loop_
_entity_poly.entity_id
_entity_poly.type
_entity_poly.pdbx_seq_one_letter_code
_entity_poly.pdbx_strand_id
1 'polypeptide(L)' 'MFLGEDLLGWLLLALGASMMVGNGLALIRPPEKLDEGDLEKAPLWRSVLYISLGLIATVAALGTLLGS' A
#
# COMPACT_ATOMS: atom_id res chain seq x y z
N MET A 1 -5.55 -7.17 -26.00
CA MET A 1 -4.59 -6.27 -25.33
C MET A 1 -4.73 -6.54 -23.84
N PHE A 2 -3.75 -7.16 -23.17
CA PHE A 2 -3.87 -7.69 -21.79
C PHE A 2 -4.22 -6.64 -20.72
N LEU A 3 -3.95 -5.36 -20.99
CA LEU A 3 -4.28 -4.25 -20.09
C LEU A 3 -5.52 -3.46 -20.57
N GLY A 4 -6.16 -3.78 -21.70
CA GLY A 4 -7.15 -2.89 -22.33
C GLY A 4 -8.31 -2.46 -21.43
N GLU A 5 -9.07 -3.42 -20.91
CA GLU A 5 -10.24 -3.17 -20.05
C GLU A 5 -9.85 -3.10 -18.56
N ASP A 6 -8.81 -3.85 -18.18
CA ASP A 6 -8.42 -4.05 -16.78
C ASP A 6 -7.15 -3.32 -16.35
N LEU A 7 -6.58 -2.42 -17.17
CA LEU A 7 -5.37 -1.66 -16.85
C LEU A 7 -5.48 -1.03 -15.47
N LEU A 8 -6.60 -0.34 -15.22
CA LEU A 8 -6.83 0.35 -13.95
C LEU A 8 -6.95 -0.64 -12.80
N GLY A 9 -7.57 -1.81 -13.01
CA GLY A 9 -7.63 -2.88 -12.01
C GLY A 9 -6.24 -3.37 -11.63
N TRP A 10 -5.40 -3.70 -12.62
CA TRP A 10 -4.03 -4.16 -12.37
C TRP A 10 -3.14 -3.10 -11.73
N LEU A 11 -3.24 -1.83 -12.17
CA LEU A 11 -2.49 -0.72 -11.58
C LEU A 11 -2.92 -0.43 -10.15
N LEU A 12 -4.23 -0.41 -9.90
CA LEU A 12 -4.78 -0.20 -8.56
C LEU A 12 -4.41 -1.35 -7.62
N LEU A 13 -4.41 -2.58 -8.12
CA LEU A 13 -4.00 -3.75 -7.36
C LEU A 13 -2.53 -3.63 -6.95
N ALA A 14 -1.64 -3.33 -7.90
CA ALA A 14 -0.21 -3.17 -7.64
C ALA A 14 0.06 -2.02 -6.65
N LEU A 15 -0.59 -0.87 -6.85
CA LEU A 15 -0.45 0.28 -5.96
C LEU A 15 -0.97 -0.01 -4.56
N GLY A 16 -2.19 -0.55 -4.43
CA GLY A 16 -2.79 -0.89 -3.14
C GLY A 16 -1.98 -1.92 -2.38
N ALA A 17 -1.55 -2.99 -3.07
CA ALA A 17 -0.80 -4.07 -2.44
C ALA A 17 0.58 -3.59 -1.97
N SER A 18 1.28 -2.81 -2.80
CA SER A 18 2.58 -2.23 -2.41
C SER A 18 2.47 -1.25 -1.23
N MET A 19 1.43 -0.41 -1.18
CA MET A 19 1.18 0.46 -0.04
C MET A 19 0.92 -0.33 1.25
N MET A 20 0.07 -1.37 1.18
CA MET A 20 -0.25 -2.21 2.33
C MET A 20 1.00 -2.95 2.84
N VAL A 21 1.72 -3.63 1.95
CA VAL A 21 2.90 -4.44 2.30
C VAL A 21 4.06 -3.57 2.73
N GLY A 22 4.38 -2.50 2.00
CA GLY A 22 5.52 -1.62 2.31
C GLY A 22 5.37 -0.93 3.67
N ASN A 23 4.20 -0.35 3.95
CA ASN A 23 3.94 0.28 5.24
C ASN A 23 3.82 -0.76 6.38
N GLY A 24 3.24 -1.93 6.10
CA GLY A 24 3.15 -3.03 7.09
C GLY A 24 4.52 -3.58 7.48
N LEU A 25 5.39 -3.81 6.50
CA LEU A 25 6.77 -4.25 6.73
C LEU A 25 7.59 -3.21 7.48
N ALA A 26 7.40 -1.92 7.20
CA ALA A 26 8.05 -0.85 7.96
C ALA A 26 7.62 -0.83 9.44
N LEU A 27 6.41 -1.30 9.76
CA LEU A 27 5.92 -1.39 11.14
C LEU A 27 6.43 -2.66 11.86
N ILE A 28 6.52 -3.79 11.15
CA ILE A 28 7.02 -5.06 11.68
C ILE A 28 8.55 -5.03 11.85
N ARG A 29 9.24 -4.44 10.89
CA ARG A 29 10.69 -4.29 10.86
C ARG A 29 11.06 -2.83 10.65
N PRO A 30 10.94 -2.00 11.70
CA PRO A 30 11.36 -0.61 11.63
C PRO A 30 12.87 -0.51 11.34
N PRO A 31 13.31 0.54 10.64
CA PRO A 31 14.72 0.74 10.34
C PRO A 31 15.54 0.96 11.62
N GLU A 32 16.71 0.35 11.70
CA GLU A 32 17.63 0.45 12.85
C GLU A 32 18.37 1.80 12.91
N LYS A 33 18.44 2.53 11.79
CA LYS A 33 19.06 3.85 11.71
C LYS A 33 18.00 4.88 11.35
N LEU A 34 17.85 5.86 12.22
CA LEU A 34 17.12 7.10 11.98
C LEU A 34 18.15 8.14 11.54
N ASP A 35 17.89 8.88 10.47
CA ASP A 35 18.82 9.89 9.96
C ASP A 35 18.78 11.18 10.80
N GLU A 36 19.82 12.02 10.71
CA GLU A 36 19.80 13.36 11.33
C GLU A 36 18.67 14.21 10.72
N GLY A 37 17.60 14.40 11.49
CA GLY A 37 16.39 15.10 11.05
C GLY A 37 15.11 14.25 11.13
N ASP A 38 15.22 12.95 11.40
CA ASP A 38 14.07 12.11 11.69
C ASP A 38 13.39 12.49 13.00
N LEU A 39 12.06 12.36 13.01
CA LEU A 39 11.26 12.57 14.22
C LEU A 39 11.61 11.52 15.27
N GLU A 40 11.76 11.93 16.54
CA GLU A 40 11.98 11.03 17.70
C GLU A 40 10.99 9.87 17.77
N LYS A 41 9.80 10.05 17.21
CA LYS A 41 8.79 9.01 17.08
C LYS A 41 8.11 9.09 15.72
N ALA A 42 8.23 8.04 14.93
CA ALA A 42 7.54 7.94 13.65
C ALA A 42 6.02 8.09 13.85
N PRO A 43 5.32 8.89 13.03
CA PRO A 43 3.88 9.10 13.16
C PRO A 43 3.10 7.85 12.72
N LEU A 44 2.94 6.91 13.66
CA LEU A 44 2.28 5.60 13.45
C LEU A 44 0.90 5.71 12.79
N TRP A 45 0.17 6.78 13.09
CA TRP A 45 -1.16 7.03 12.50
C TRP A 45 -1.10 7.18 10.97
N ARG A 46 -0.04 7.77 10.41
CA ARG A 46 0.16 7.89 8.95
C ARG A 46 0.34 6.51 8.32
N SER A 47 1.17 5.67 8.92
CA SER A 47 1.39 4.30 8.43
C SER A 47 0.09 3.49 8.47
N VAL A 48 -0.67 3.56 9.57
CA VAL A 48 -1.97 2.86 9.67
C VAL A 48 -2.97 3.33 8.61
N LEU A 49 -3.02 4.64 8.34
CA LEU A 49 -3.86 5.18 7.26
C LEU A 49 -3.46 4.64 5.89
N TYR A 50 -2.17 4.66 5.55
CA TYR A 50 -1.71 4.16 4.26
C TYR A 50 -1.87 2.65 4.09
N ILE A 51 -1.71 1.87 5.17
CA ILE A 51 -2.02 0.43 5.16
C ILE A 51 -3.50 0.21 4.88
N SER A 52 -4.38 0.94 5.56
CA SER A 52 -5.83 0.82 5.41
C SER A 52 -6.28 1.24 4.00
N LEU A 53 -5.73 2.34 3.48
CA LEU A 53 -6.00 2.81 2.13
C LEU A 53 -5.51 1.80 1.08
N GLY A 54 -4.29 1.27 1.27
CA GLY A 54 -3.73 0.23 0.42
C GLY A 54 -4.60 -1.02 0.38
N LEU A 55 -5.06 -1.49 1.55
CA LEU A 55 -5.96 -2.64 1.66
C LEU A 55 -7.29 -2.40 0.93
N ILE A 56 -7.93 -1.24 1.13
CA ILE A 56 -9.18 -0.89 0.45
C ILE A 56 -8.97 -0.88 -1.07
N ALA A 57 -7.89 -0.28 -1.54
CA ALA A 57 -7.53 -0.24 -2.95
C ALA A 57 -7.29 -1.65 -3.53
N THR A 58 -6.56 -2.51 -2.81
CA THR A 58 -6.33 -3.91 -3.21
C THR A 58 -7.64 -4.67 -3.31
N VAL A 59 -8.51 -4.57 -2.30
CA VAL A 59 -9.81 -5.27 -2.29
C VAL A 59 -10.71 -4.76 -3.42
N ALA A 60 -10.77 -3.45 -3.64
CA ALA A 60 -11.53 -2.86 -4.74
C ALA A 60 -11.00 -3.33 -6.10
N ALA A 61 -9.68 -3.35 -6.30
CA ALA A 61 -9.06 -3.82 -7.53
C ALA A 61 -9.34 -5.30 -7.79
N LEU A 62 -9.28 -6.16 -6.75
CA LEU A 62 -9.66 -7.56 -6.87
C LEU A 62 -11.14 -7.69 -7.25
N GLY A 63 -12.03 -6.87 -6.68
CA GLY A 63 -13.43 -6.83 -7.07
C GLY A 63 -13.64 -6.49 -8.54
N THR A 64 -12.90 -5.50 -9.06
CA THR A 64 -12.94 -5.13 -10.48
C THR A 64 -12.43 -6.26 -11.36
N LEU A 65 -11.26 -6.84 -11.05
CA LEU A 65 -10.61 -7.87 -11.86
C LEU A 65 -11.31 -9.22 -11.85
N LEU A 66 -12.03 -9.55 -10.77
CA LEU A 66 -12.80 -10.79 -10.66
C LEU A 66 -14.23 -10.64 -11.21
N GLY A 67 -14.70 -9.39 -11.41
CA GLY A 67 -16.03 -9.08 -11.93
C GLY A 67 -16.05 -8.71 -13.42
N SER A 68 -14.89 -8.45 -14.02
CA SER A 68 -14.64 -8.25 -15.46
C SER A 68 -14.56 -9.58 -16.20
#